data_AF-A0A068VB08-F1
#
_entry.id   AF-A0A068VB08-F1
#
_cell.length_a   1.000
_cell.length_b   1.000
_cell.length_c   1.000
_cell.angle_alpha   90.00
_cell.angle_beta   90.00
_cell.angle_gamma   90.00
#
_symmetry.space_group_name_H-M   'P 1'
#
loop_
_entity.id
_entity.type
_entity.pdbx_description
1 polymer ?
#
loop_
_entity_poly.entity_id
_entity_poly.type
_entity_poly.pdbx_seq_one_letter_code
_entity_poly.pdbx_strand_id
1 'polypeptide(L)'
;MLSDFFCLKYPLLLVQIYGLPADQIYATYFGGDDKSGLPADFEARDLWLKFLPNKRVLPFGSKDNFWEMGDTGPCGPCTEIHFDRIGNRDAASLVNNDDPTVIEIWNLVFIQFNRESDGSLKPLPAKHVDTGLGFERLTSVLQNKMSNYDTDVFLPIFDAIQQATGARAYSRKIGADDADNVDMAYRVVADHIRTLSFAIADGACPGNEGREYVLRRILRRAVRYGTEVLKAKQGFFSGLVKVVVEVMGDVFPELRQHEVHISNTIAIEEASFGRTLVHGIEKFKKAAQDVQGNTLSGQDAFVLWDTYGFPLDLTQLMAEERGLAVDINGFNIALNEARERSRNAQNKQAGIGIIMDADATTALRKKGVVTTNDTFKYTWFQDHESEIKAIYGGNEFFESASGDVRVGIILESTSFYAEQGGQVKPCPVCHIELLFGNG
;
A
#
# COMPACT_ATOMS: atom_id res chain seq x y z
N MET A 1 -28.50 -24.29 2.97
CA MET A 1 -28.17 -24.70 4.37
C MET A 1 -27.23 -23.72 5.09
N LEU A 2 -26.06 -23.37 4.53
CA LEU A 2 -25.19 -22.31 5.11
C LEU A 2 -25.77 -20.90 4.89
N SER A 3 -26.29 -20.66 3.70
CA SER A 3 -27.13 -19.52 3.30
C SER A 3 -28.31 -19.30 4.26
N ASP A 4 -29.02 -20.37 4.61
CA ASP A 4 -30.15 -20.33 5.55
C ASP A 4 -29.72 -19.73 6.90
N PHE A 5 -28.60 -20.19 7.47
CA PHE A 5 -28.20 -19.75 8.81
C PHE A 5 -27.86 -18.25 8.89
N PHE A 6 -27.27 -17.67 7.84
CA PHE A 6 -26.84 -16.27 7.84
C PHE A 6 -27.92 -15.31 7.36
N CYS A 7 -28.68 -15.66 6.32
CA CYS A 7 -29.83 -14.84 5.90
C CYS A 7 -30.89 -14.75 7.01
N LEU A 8 -30.99 -15.74 7.89
CA LEU A 8 -31.86 -15.68 9.08
C LEU A 8 -31.30 -14.79 10.21
N LYS A 9 -30.00 -14.47 10.22
CA LYS A 9 -29.35 -13.68 11.29
C LYS A 9 -29.23 -12.18 11.00
N TYR A 10 -29.30 -11.74 9.74
CA TYR A 10 -29.33 -10.30 9.44
C TYR A 10 -30.50 -9.55 10.10
N PRO A 11 -31.76 -10.06 10.13
CA PRO A 11 -32.87 -9.34 10.74
C PRO A 11 -32.63 -9.19 12.24
N LEU A 12 -31.99 -10.20 12.86
CA LEU A 12 -31.63 -10.17 14.26
C LEU A 12 -30.61 -9.06 14.54
N LEU A 13 -29.51 -8.97 13.78
CA LEU A 13 -28.49 -7.97 14.08
C LEU A 13 -28.89 -6.55 13.63
N LEU A 14 -29.18 -6.35 12.35
CA LEU A 14 -29.37 -5.01 11.79
C LEU A 14 -30.70 -4.39 12.22
N VAL A 15 -31.79 -5.16 12.17
CA VAL A 15 -33.13 -4.63 12.46
C VAL A 15 -33.47 -4.75 13.94
N GLN A 16 -33.27 -5.92 14.57
CA GLN A 16 -33.71 -6.13 15.95
C GLN A 16 -32.73 -5.57 16.99
N ILE A 17 -31.42 -5.80 16.83
CA ILE A 17 -30.41 -5.35 17.80
C ILE A 17 -30.03 -3.88 17.55
N TYR A 18 -29.67 -3.54 16.31
CA TYR A 18 -29.24 -2.19 15.96
C TYR A 18 -30.40 -1.23 15.64
N GLY A 19 -31.63 -1.74 15.48
CA GLY A 19 -32.80 -0.89 15.29
C GLY A 19 -32.88 -0.22 13.92
N LEU A 20 -32.19 -0.73 12.90
CA LEU A 20 -32.26 -0.15 11.56
C LEU A 20 -33.66 -0.33 10.95
N PRO A 21 -34.20 0.69 10.25
CA PRO A 21 -35.49 0.57 9.58
C PRO A 21 -35.45 -0.50 8.49
N ALA A 22 -36.24 -1.57 8.66
CA ALA A 22 -36.31 -2.66 7.69
C ALA A 22 -36.81 -2.19 6.31
N ASP A 23 -37.53 -1.07 6.27
CA ASP A 23 -38.03 -0.48 5.03
C ASP A 23 -36.96 0.28 4.22
N GLN A 24 -35.75 0.42 4.76
CA GLN A 24 -34.61 1.06 4.09
C GLN A 24 -33.55 0.04 3.63
N ILE A 25 -33.79 -1.25 3.86
CA ILE A 25 -32.86 -2.33 3.51
C ILE A 25 -33.20 -2.94 2.15
N TYR A 26 -32.18 -3.08 1.31
CA TYR A 26 -32.19 -3.78 0.04
C TYR A 26 -31.17 -4.92 0.09
N ALA A 27 -31.44 -6.01 -0.62
CA ALA A 27 -30.53 -7.14 -0.73
C ALA A 27 -30.25 -7.45 -2.20
N THR A 28 -29.02 -7.84 -2.50
CA THR A 28 -28.61 -8.28 -3.83
C THR A 28 -28.28 -9.76 -3.84
N TYR A 29 -28.42 -10.43 -4.97
CA TYR A 29 -28.02 -11.83 -5.12
C TYR A 29 -27.39 -12.05 -6.49
N PHE A 30 -26.57 -13.10 -6.59
CA PHE A 30 -25.92 -13.46 -7.84
C PHE A 30 -26.94 -13.90 -8.91
N GLY A 31 -27.09 -13.10 -9.95
CA GLY A 31 -28.00 -13.30 -11.07
C GLY A 31 -27.52 -14.33 -12.10
N GLY A 32 -26.33 -14.90 -11.93
CA GLY A 32 -25.71 -15.83 -12.87
C GLY A 32 -24.76 -15.12 -13.84
N ASP A 33 -23.91 -15.92 -14.49
CA ASP A 33 -23.00 -15.48 -15.53
C ASP A 33 -22.87 -16.57 -16.60
N ASP A 34 -23.60 -16.37 -17.70
CA ASP A 34 -23.59 -17.29 -18.84
C ASP A 34 -22.19 -17.43 -19.47
N LYS A 35 -21.33 -16.40 -19.39
CA LYS A 35 -19.97 -16.46 -19.96
C LYS A 35 -19.07 -17.38 -19.16
N SER A 36 -19.26 -17.41 -17.84
CA SER A 36 -18.51 -18.28 -16.92
C SER A 36 -19.24 -19.61 -16.63
N GLY A 37 -20.42 -19.83 -17.22
CA GLY A 37 -21.23 -21.03 -17.00
C GLY A 37 -21.75 -21.14 -15.56
N LEU A 38 -21.90 -20.02 -14.85
CA LEU A 38 -22.32 -19.98 -13.46
C LEU A 38 -23.83 -19.70 -13.37
N PRO A 39 -24.62 -20.57 -12.72
CA PRO A 39 -26.06 -20.36 -12.58
C PRO A 39 -26.36 -19.24 -11.57
N ALA A 40 -27.55 -18.65 -11.68
CA ALA A 40 -28.06 -17.72 -10.69
C ALA A 40 -28.24 -18.39 -9.32
N ASP A 41 -27.93 -17.67 -8.25
CA ASP A 41 -28.13 -18.10 -6.87
C ASP A 41 -29.58 -17.82 -6.42
N PHE A 42 -30.50 -18.65 -6.91
CA PHE A 42 -31.89 -18.57 -6.49
C PHE A 42 -32.12 -19.00 -5.04
N GLU A 43 -31.18 -19.73 -4.42
CA GLU A 43 -31.27 -20.10 -3.00
C GLU A 43 -31.17 -18.83 -2.14
N ALA A 44 -30.20 -17.96 -2.42
CA ALA A 44 -30.08 -16.66 -1.73
C ALA A 44 -31.32 -15.78 -1.96
N ARG A 45 -31.79 -15.66 -3.21
CA ARG A 45 -33.02 -14.92 -3.55
C ARG A 45 -34.21 -15.39 -2.70
N ASP A 46 -34.48 -16.69 -2.72
CA ASP A 46 -35.66 -17.27 -2.07
C ASP A 46 -35.59 -17.14 -0.55
N LEU A 47 -34.38 -17.06 0.02
CA LEU A 47 -34.19 -16.75 1.44
C LEU A 47 -34.51 -15.30 1.77
N TRP A 48 -34.02 -14.36 0.96
CA TRP A 48 -34.32 -12.94 1.15
C TRP A 48 -35.80 -12.61 1.01
N LEU A 49 -36.49 -13.28 0.09
CA LEU A 49 -37.93 -13.11 -0.13
C LEU A 49 -38.80 -13.50 1.09
N LYS A 50 -38.25 -14.24 2.07
CA LYS A 50 -38.93 -14.52 3.35
C LYS A 50 -38.96 -13.29 4.27
N PHE A 51 -38.10 -12.30 4.03
CA PHE A 51 -37.90 -11.14 4.90
C PHE A 51 -38.12 -9.80 4.23
N LEU A 52 -37.82 -9.71 2.93
CA LEU A 52 -37.90 -8.49 2.15
C LEU A 52 -38.94 -8.68 1.02
N PRO A 53 -39.64 -7.60 0.62
CA PRO A 53 -40.50 -7.65 -0.54
C PRO A 53 -39.67 -7.85 -1.81
N ASN A 54 -40.25 -8.50 -2.83
CA ASN A 54 -39.58 -8.84 -4.10
C ASN A 54 -38.85 -7.65 -4.75
N LYS A 55 -39.44 -6.45 -4.69
CA LYS A 55 -38.84 -5.23 -5.26
C LYS A 55 -37.53 -4.77 -4.59
N ARG A 56 -37.14 -5.36 -3.46
CA ARG A 56 -35.90 -5.06 -2.73
C ARG A 56 -34.89 -6.21 -2.74
N VAL A 57 -35.18 -7.28 -3.51
CA VAL A 57 -34.27 -8.41 -3.71
C VAL A 57 -33.84 -8.40 -5.17
N LEU A 58 -32.61 -7.95 -5.43
CA LEU A 58 -32.17 -7.53 -6.76
C LEU A 58 -31.09 -8.45 -7.33
N PRO A 59 -31.19 -8.90 -8.59
CA PRO A 59 -30.12 -9.67 -9.23
C PRO A 59 -29.00 -8.76 -9.76
N PHE A 60 -27.73 -9.12 -9.52
CA PHE A 60 -26.59 -8.56 -10.25
C PHE A 60 -25.63 -9.66 -10.75
N GLY A 61 -24.83 -9.33 -11.77
CA GLY A 61 -23.86 -10.25 -12.36
C GLY A 61 -22.56 -10.37 -11.57
N SER A 62 -21.55 -10.99 -12.18
CA SER A 62 -20.25 -11.29 -11.56
C SER A 62 -19.47 -10.07 -11.08
N LYS A 63 -19.76 -8.88 -11.62
CA LYS A 63 -19.08 -7.65 -11.20
C LYS A 63 -19.35 -7.31 -9.73
N ASP A 64 -20.59 -7.53 -9.28
CA ASP A 64 -21.04 -7.07 -7.97
C ASP A 64 -21.34 -8.27 -7.03
N ASN A 65 -21.93 -9.35 -7.55
CA ASN A 65 -22.35 -10.50 -6.73
C ASN A 65 -21.50 -11.78 -6.91
N PHE A 66 -20.26 -11.66 -7.39
CA PHE A 66 -19.29 -12.75 -7.35
C PHE A 66 -17.97 -12.23 -6.77
N TRP A 67 -17.65 -12.66 -5.55
CA TRP A 67 -16.52 -12.11 -4.81
C TRP A 67 -15.28 -12.99 -4.94
N GLU A 68 -14.12 -12.34 -5.08
CA GLU A 68 -12.83 -12.98 -5.31
C GLU A 68 -11.75 -12.33 -4.45
N MET A 69 -10.88 -13.15 -3.85
CA MET A 69 -9.77 -12.66 -3.05
C MET A 69 -8.72 -11.91 -3.90
N GLY A 70 -8.59 -12.28 -5.17
CA GLY A 70 -7.64 -11.73 -6.14
C GLY A 70 -7.67 -12.56 -7.44
N ASP A 71 -6.62 -12.46 -8.25
CA ASP A 71 -6.52 -13.19 -9.53
C ASP A 71 -6.60 -14.72 -9.36
N THR A 72 -6.21 -15.21 -8.17
CA THR A 72 -6.28 -16.62 -7.77
C THR A 72 -6.72 -16.72 -6.31
N GLY A 73 -7.32 -17.86 -5.94
CA GLY A 73 -7.70 -18.15 -4.56
C GLY A 73 -9.19 -18.37 -4.34
N PRO A 74 -9.63 -18.47 -3.08
CA PRO A 74 -11.02 -18.73 -2.74
C PRO A 74 -11.97 -17.65 -3.27
N CYS A 75 -13.10 -18.07 -3.85
CA CYS A 75 -14.11 -17.20 -4.43
C CYS A 75 -15.50 -17.86 -4.41
N GLY A 76 -16.53 -17.07 -4.73
CA GLY A 76 -17.88 -17.59 -4.88
C GLY A 76 -18.96 -16.52 -5.04
N PRO A 77 -20.20 -16.93 -5.31
CA PRO A 77 -21.33 -16.01 -5.35
C PRO A 77 -21.52 -15.38 -3.97
N CYS A 78 -21.97 -14.13 -3.95
CA CYS A 78 -22.25 -13.42 -2.73
C CYS A 78 -23.61 -12.72 -2.77
N THR A 79 -24.07 -12.32 -1.60
CA THR A 79 -25.25 -11.49 -1.41
C THR A 79 -24.87 -10.29 -0.56
N GLU A 80 -25.28 -9.10 -0.99
CA GLU A 80 -24.95 -7.85 -0.28
C GLU A 80 -26.21 -7.25 0.32
N ILE A 81 -26.01 -6.53 1.43
CA ILE A 81 -27.04 -5.74 2.09
C ILE A 81 -26.71 -4.27 1.84
N HIS A 82 -27.70 -3.55 1.30
CA HIS A 82 -27.64 -2.14 0.98
C HIS A 82 -28.63 -1.36 1.86
N PHE A 83 -28.25 -0.15 2.26
CA PHE A 83 -29.04 0.72 3.11
C PHE A 83 -29.31 2.07 2.44
N ASP A 84 -30.59 2.43 2.31
CA ASP A 84 -31.02 3.75 1.83
C ASP A 84 -31.09 4.73 2.99
N ARG A 85 -30.16 5.71 3.02
CA ARG A 85 -30.06 6.74 4.06
C ARG A 85 -31.23 7.73 4.08
N ILE A 86 -31.97 7.86 2.98
CA ILE A 86 -33.07 8.83 2.87
C ILE A 86 -34.38 8.24 3.38
N GLY A 87 -34.66 6.98 3.00
CA GLY A 87 -35.89 6.28 3.32
C GLY A 87 -37.14 6.88 2.67
N ASN A 88 -38.30 6.29 2.98
CA ASN A 88 -39.61 6.69 2.43
C ASN A 88 -39.68 6.77 0.89
N ARG A 89 -38.83 6.02 0.19
CA ARG A 89 -38.79 5.95 -1.28
C ARG A 89 -38.50 4.53 -1.74
N ASP A 90 -38.62 4.31 -3.05
CA ASP A 90 -38.06 3.13 -3.70
C ASP A 90 -36.68 3.49 -4.25
N ALA A 91 -35.65 2.86 -3.72
CA ALA A 91 -34.26 3.13 -4.04
C ALA A 91 -33.61 1.94 -4.78
N ALA A 92 -34.40 0.96 -5.25
CA ALA A 92 -33.89 -0.23 -5.92
C ALA A 92 -33.00 0.09 -7.13
N SER A 93 -33.34 1.14 -7.90
CA SER A 93 -32.55 1.58 -9.06
C SER A 93 -31.24 2.27 -8.71
N LEU A 94 -31.00 2.59 -7.43
CA LEU A 94 -29.80 3.26 -6.95
C LEU A 94 -28.80 2.26 -6.31
N VAL A 95 -29.24 1.04 -6.01
CA VAL A 95 -28.39 -0.04 -5.51
C VAL A 95 -27.32 -0.40 -6.55
N ASN A 96 -26.06 -0.48 -6.12
CA ASN A 96 -24.89 -0.70 -7.00
C ASN A 96 -24.75 0.30 -8.17
N ASN A 97 -25.23 1.54 -7.97
CA ASN A 97 -25.15 2.61 -8.98
C ASN A 97 -24.36 3.84 -8.49
N ASP A 98 -23.38 3.61 -7.59
CA ASP A 98 -22.48 4.62 -7.03
C ASP A 98 -23.18 5.83 -6.37
N ASP A 99 -24.42 5.66 -5.88
CA ASP A 99 -25.16 6.71 -5.19
C ASP A 99 -24.76 6.76 -3.70
N PRO A 100 -24.26 7.91 -3.18
CA PRO A 100 -23.79 8.01 -1.80
C PRO A 100 -24.91 7.89 -0.76
N THR A 101 -26.17 8.00 -1.18
CA THR A 101 -27.35 7.85 -0.33
C THR A 101 -27.84 6.41 -0.22
N VAL A 102 -27.37 5.51 -1.07
CA VAL A 102 -27.67 4.06 -1.01
C VAL A 102 -26.37 3.29 -0.99
N ILE A 103 -25.99 2.80 0.19
CA ILE A 103 -24.67 2.23 0.41
C ILE A 103 -24.72 0.75 0.74
N GLU A 104 -23.78 0.00 0.19
CA GLU A 104 -23.48 -1.36 0.62
C GLU A 104 -22.92 -1.32 2.05
N ILE A 105 -23.54 -2.04 2.98
CA ILE A 105 -23.10 -2.10 4.39
C ILE A 105 -22.47 -3.44 4.76
N TRP A 106 -22.89 -4.53 4.11
CA TRP A 106 -22.48 -5.89 4.47
C TRP A 106 -22.51 -6.80 3.26
N ASN A 107 -21.39 -7.44 2.94
CA ASN A 107 -21.29 -8.50 1.93
C ASN A 107 -21.18 -9.88 2.61
N LEU A 108 -21.95 -10.86 2.13
CA LEU A 108 -21.93 -12.25 2.56
C LEU A 108 -21.55 -13.13 1.37
N VAL A 109 -20.32 -13.63 1.40
CA VAL A 109 -19.73 -14.46 0.35
C VAL A 109 -19.90 -15.93 0.67
N PHE A 110 -20.49 -16.67 -0.26
CA PHE A 110 -20.61 -18.11 -0.19
C PHE A 110 -19.42 -18.74 -0.91
N ILE A 111 -18.33 -18.94 -0.18
CA ILE A 111 -17.08 -19.48 -0.68
C ILE A 111 -17.30 -20.93 -1.13
N GLN A 112 -17.21 -21.14 -2.45
CA GLN A 112 -17.57 -22.40 -3.12
C GLN A 112 -16.49 -22.87 -4.10
N PHE A 113 -15.63 -21.97 -4.57
CA PHE A 113 -14.63 -22.26 -5.60
C PHE A 113 -13.26 -21.74 -5.19
N ASN A 114 -12.23 -22.28 -5.84
CA ASN A 114 -10.90 -21.72 -5.90
C ASN A 114 -10.65 -21.31 -7.35
N ARG A 115 -10.27 -20.05 -7.58
CA ARG A 115 -9.82 -19.59 -8.89
C ARG A 115 -8.36 -19.97 -9.08
N GLU A 116 -8.12 -20.70 -10.16
CA GLU A 116 -6.79 -21.11 -10.58
C GLU A 116 -6.15 -20.03 -11.47
N SER A 117 -4.83 -20.12 -11.71
CA SER A 117 -4.07 -19.14 -12.48
C SER A 117 -4.48 -19.05 -13.96
N ASP A 118 -5.14 -20.07 -14.50
CA ASP A 118 -5.74 -20.07 -15.83
C ASP A 118 -7.15 -19.45 -15.87
N GLY A 119 -7.63 -18.95 -14.72
CA GLY A 119 -8.95 -18.36 -14.54
C GLY A 119 -10.07 -19.39 -14.33
N SER A 120 -9.78 -20.69 -14.35
CA SER A 120 -10.77 -21.74 -14.11
C SER A 120 -11.21 -21.79 -12.65
N LEU A 121 -12.46 -22.24 -12.42
CA LEU A 121 -13.07 -22.34 -11.10
C LEU A 121 -13.11 -23.81 -10.65
N LYS A 122 -12.33 -24.13 -9.62
CA LYS A 122 -12.29 -25.47 -9.02
C LYS A 122 -13.19 -25.52 -7.78
N PRO A 123 -14.19 -26.42 -7.70
CA PRO A 123 -15.01 -26.55 -6.51
C PRO A 123 -14.18 -26.90 -5.27
N LEU A 124 -14.51 -26.26 -4.14
CA LEU A 124 -13.88 -26.56 -2.86
C LEU A 124 -14.47 -27.83 -2.23
N PRO A 125 -13.67 -28.62 -1.46
CA PRO A 125 -14.17 -29.82 -0.78
C PRO A 125 -15.28 -29.52 0.25
N ALA A 126 -15.25 -28.33 0.84
CA ALA A 126 -16.25 -27.83 1.78
C ALA A 126 -16.64 -26.41 1.39
N LYS A 127 -17.91 -26.07 1.64
CA LYS A 127 -18.43 -24.72 1.46
C LYS A 127 -18.26 -23.92 2.74
N HIS A 128 -17.85 -22.66 2.60
CA HIS A 128 -17.64 -21.76 3.72
C HIS A 128 -18.45 -20.47 3.53
N VAL A 129 -18.56 -19.69 4.59
CA VAL A 129 -19.14 -18.35 4.55
C VAL A 129 -18.06 -17.38 5.01
N ASP A 130 -17.79 -16.38 4.19
CA ASP A 130 -16.98 -15.23 4.53
C ASP A 130 -17.90 -14.00 4.50
N THR A 131 -17.80 -13.11 5.49
CA THR A 131 -18.65 -11.92 5.53
C THR A 131 -17.84 -10.70 5.91
N GLY A 132 -18.02 -9.61 5.17
CA GLY A 132 -17.40 -8.32 5.45
C GLY A 132 -18.47 -7.27 5.69
N LEU A 133 -18.49 -6.69 6.90
CA LEU A 133 -19.32 -5.55 7.24
C LEU A 133 -18.41 -4.33 7.43
N GLY A 134 -18.70 -3.24 6.70
CA GLY A 134 -17.92 -2.01 6.81
C GLY A 134 -18.22 -1.28 8.12
N PHE A 135 -17.29 -1.33 9.09
CA PHE A 135 -17.48 -0.71 10.41
C PHE A 135 -17.83 0.78 10.33
N GLU A 136 -17.10 1.56 9.54
CA GLU A 136 -17.33 3.00 9.37
C GLU A 136 -18.64 3.30 8.63
N ARG A 137 -19.02 2.42 7.68
CA ARG A 137 -20.29 2.53 6.96
C ARG A 137 -21.47 2.28 7.90
N LEU A 138 -21.43 1.19 8.68
CA LEU A 138 -22.46 0.91 9.68
C LEU A 138 -22.51 2.01 10.75
N THR A 139 -21.36 2.43 11.27
CA THR A 139 -21.27 3.48 12.29
C THR A 139 -21.92 4.78 11.82
N SER A 140 -21.66 5.20 10.58
CA SER A 140 -22.30 6.40 10.02
C SER A 140 -23.81 6.23 9.83
N VAL A 141 -24.30 5.03 9.50
CA VAL A 141 -25.75 4.75 9.48
C VAL A 141 -26.36 4.87 10.88
N LEU A 142 -25.75 4.21 11.88
CA LEU A 142 -26.26 4.20 13.26
C LEU A 142 -26.25 5.60 13.90
N GLN A 143 -25.26 6.42 13.57
CA GLN A 143 -25.15 7.80 14.05
C GLN A 143 -25.93 8.82 13.21
N ASN A 144 -26.73 8.34 12.24
CA ASN A 144 -27.51 9.16 11.32
C ASN A 144 -26.66 10.25 10.62
N LYS A 145 -25.51 9.84 10.09
CA LYS A 145 -24.56 10.67 9.35
C LYS A 145 -24.59 10.31 7.87
N MET A 146 -24.40 11.31 7.00
CA MET A 146 -24.37 11.07 5.54
C MET A 146 -23.01 10.58 5.04
N SER A 147 -21.96 10.70 5.85
CA SER A 147 -20.59 10.34 5.48
C SER A 147 -19.94 9.51 6.58
N ASN A 148 -19.06 8.58 6.19
CA ASN A 148 -18.21 7.84 7.12
C ASN A 148 -17.33 8.80 7.95
N TYR A 149 -16.91 9.91 7.34
CA TYR A 149 -16.03 10.91 7.93
C TYR A 149 -16.72 11.81 8.97
N ASP A 150 -18.04 11.73 9.10
CA ASP A 150 -18.83 12.54 10.05
C ASP A 150 -19.06 11.84 11.39
N THR A 151 -18.42 10.68 11.58
CA THR A 151 -18.55 9.84 12.77
C THR A 151 -17.50 10.19 13.83
N ASP A 152 -17.77 9.77 15.06
CA ASP A 152 -16.81 9.81 16.17
C ASP A 152 -15.48 9.08 15.90
N VAL A 153 -15.42 8.22 14.87
CA VAL A 153 -14.18 7.57 14.41
C VAL A 153 -13.22 8.55 13.72
N PHE A 154 -13.73 9.59 13.04
CA PHE A 154 -12.90 10.54 12.28
C PHE A 154 -12.85 11.95 12.87
N LEU A 155 -13.92 12.40 13.53
CA LEU A 155 -14.02 13.76 14.05
C LEU A 155 -12.85 14.15 14.99
N PRO A 156 -12.37 13.29 15.92
CA PRO A 156 -11.22 13.62 16.74
C PRO A 156 -9.95 13.90 15.93
N ILE A 157 -9.74 13.18 14.82
CA ILE A 157 -8.61 13.39 13.93
C ILE A 157 -8.76 14.72 13.18
N PHE A 158 -9.98 15.07 12.75
CA PHE A 158 -10.25 16.37 12.14
C PHE A 158 -10.02 17.53 13.11
N ASP A 159 -10.45 17.40 14.37
CA ASP A 159 -10.19 18.41 15.40
C ASP A 159 -8.67 18.62 15.60
N ALA A 160 -7.90 17.53 15.63
CA ALA A 160 -6.45 17.59 15.73
C ALA A 160 -5.79 18.22 14.50
N ILE A 161 -6.27 17.92 13.29
CA ILE A 161 -5.82 18.56 12.05
C ILE A 161 -6.09 20.08 12.12
N GLN A 162 -7.29 20.47 12.54
CA GLN A 162 -7.66 21.88 12.65
C GLN A 162 -6.73 22.62 13.64
N GLN A 163 -6.50 22.03 14.81
CA GLN A 163 -5.64 22.60 15.85
C GLN A 163 -4.18 22.72 15.39
N ALA A 164 -3.65 21.70 14.70
CA ALA A 164 -2.27 21.67 14.25
C ALA A 164 -1.98 22.64 13.09
N THR A 165 -2.99 22.89 12.24
CA THR A 165 -2.81 23.63 10.98
C THR A 165 -3.38 25.04 11.01
N GLY A 166 -4.38 25.30 11.86
CA GLY A 166 -5.15 26.55 11.83
C GLY A 166 -6.06 26.67 10.60
N ALA A 167 -6.25 25.59 9.84
CA ALA A 167 -7.19 25.56 8.72
C ALA A 167 -8.62 25.83 9.20
N ARG A 168 -9.51 26.23 8.26
CA ARG A 168 -10.95 26.33 8.57
C ARG A 168 -11.49 24.96 9.02
N ALA A 169 -12.59 24.98 9.76
CA ALA A 169 -13.27 23.77 10.17
C ALA A 169 -13.77 22.96 8.96
N TYR A 170 -13.82 21.64 9.13
CA TYR A 170 -14.38 20.71 8.15
C TYR A 170 -15.87 21.00 7.91
N SER A 171 -16.23 21.24 6.65
CA SER A 171 -17.57 21.70 6.24
C SER A 171 -18.36 20.71 5.39
N ARG A 172 -17.85 19.47 5.23
CA ARG A 172 -18.53 18.34 4.55
C ARG A 172 -18.75 18.53 3.06
N LYS A 173 -18.05 19.47 2.42
CA LYS A 173 -18.18 19.70 0.98
C LYS A 173 -17.39 18.65 0.20
N ILE A 174 -17.87 18.37 -1.02
CA ILE A 174 -17.34 17.34 -1.92
C ILE A 174 -17.32 17.91 -3.33
N GLY A 175 -16.28 17.58 -4.10
CA GLY A 175 -16.18 17.96 -5.51
C GLY A 175 -16.20 19.48 -5.69
N ALA A 176 -17.04 19.95 -6.62
CA ALA A 176 -17.12 21.37 -6.95
C ALA A 176 -17.51 22.28 -5.77
N ASP A 177 -18.22 21.74 -4.76
CA ASP A 177 -18.60 22.51 -3.58
C ASP A 177 -17.38 22.79 -2.66
N ASP A 178 -16.34 21.94 -2.72
CA ASP A 178 -15.09 22.09 -1.95
C ASP A 178 -14.04 22.85 -2.78
N ALA A 179 -14.35 24.07 -3.20
CA ALA A 179 -13.51 24.85 -4.12
C ALA A 179 -12.08 25.12 -3.63
N ASP A 180 -11.84 25.11 -2.32
CA ASP A 180 -10.51 25.26 -1.71
C ASP A 180 -9.81 23.91 -1.40
N ASN A 181 -10.47 22.78 -1.71
CA ASN A 181 -10.03 21.41 -1.46
C ASN A 181 -9.73 21.09 0.01
N VAL A 182 -10.14 21.94 0.95
CA VAL A 182 -9.82 21.77 2.36
C VAL A 182 -10.54 20.56 2.92
N ASP A 183 -11.82 20.35 2.59
CA ASP A 183 -12.57 19.21 3.11
C ASP A 183 -12.05 17.88 2.55
N MET A 184 -11.58 17.86 1.30
CA MET A 184 -10.86 16.73 0.73
C MET A 184 -9.54 16.49 1.47
N ALA A 185 -8.76 17.53 1.75
CA ALA A 185 -7.49 17.40 2.47
C ALA A 185 -7.67 16.82 3.88
N TYR A 186 -8.71 17.24 4.62
CA TYR A 186 -9.06 16.62 5.90
C TYR A 186 -9.28 15.10 5.77
N ARG A 187 -10.12 14.69 4.81
CA ARG A 187 -10.43 13.27 4.56
C ARG A 187 -9.19 12.47 4.19
N VAL A 188 -8.39 12.98 3.25
CA VAL A 188 -7.16 12.32 2.78
C VAL A 188 -6.15 12.17 3.93
N VAL A 189 -5.88 13.24 4.68
CA VAL A 189 -4.91 13.19 5.78
C VAL A 189 -5.36 12.23 6.88
N ALA A 190 -6.63 12.26 7.27
CA ALA A 190 -7.15 11.38 8.32
C ALA A 190 -7.17 9.90 7.92
N ASP A 191 -7.53 9.59 6.68
CA ASP A 191 -7.49 8.24 6.15
C ASP A 191 -6.05 7.70 6.06
N HIS A 192 -5.14 8.52 5.56
CA HIS A 192 -3.76 8.12 5.36
C HIS A 192 -2.98 7.96 6.66
N ILE A 193 -3.22 8.79 7.68
CA ILE A 193 -2.57 8.60 8.99
C ILE A 193 -3.04 7.30 9.64
N ARG A 194 -4.33 6.95 9.53
CA ARG A 194 -4.85 5.67 10.02
C ARG A 194 -4.18 4.50 9.30
N THR A 195 -4.19 4.51 7.97
CA THR A 195 -3.59 3.45 7.13
C THR A 195 -2.11 3.23 7.47
N LEU A 196 -1.34 4.31 7.56
CA LEU A 196 0.08 4.23 7.89
C LEU A 196 0.32 3.77 9.33
N SER A 197 -0.50 4.22 10.28
CA SER A 197 -0.35 3.81 11.68
C SER A 197 -0.54 2.30 11.85
N PHE A 198 -1.58 1.74 11.24
CA PHE A 198 -1.81 0.30 11.24
C PHE A 198 -0.73 -0.47 10.49
N ALA A 199 -0.40 -0.06 9.26
CA ALA A 199 0.61 -0.77 8.46
C ALA A 199 1.99 -0.80 9.16
N ILE A 200 2.38 0.29 9.84
CA ILE A 200 3.63 0.36 10.58
C ILE A 200 3.56 -0.43 11.89
N ALA A 201 2.42 -0.43 12.58
CA ALA A 201 2.22 -1.29 13.76
C ALA A 201 2.36 -2.77 13.42
N ASP A 202 1.89 -3.19 12.23
CA ASP A 202 2.01 -4.56 11.72
C ASP A 202 3.42 -4.90 11.15
N GLY A 203 4.37 -3.97 11.25
CA GLY A 203 5.77 -4.18 10.87
C GLY A 203 6.12 -3.86 9.42
N ALA A 204 5.22 -3.25 8.63
CA ALA A 204 5.59 -2.68 7.34
C ALA A 204 6.25 -1.30 7.51
N CYS A 205 7.08 -0.89 6.55
CA CYS A 205 7.73 0.43 6.59
C CYS A 205 7.69 1.10 5.22
N PRO A 206 7.69 2.45 5.15
CA PRO A 206 7.86 3.17 3.88
C PRO A 206 9.21 2.88 3.23
N GLY A 207 9.21 2.56 1.93
CA GLY A 207 10.40 2.14 1.18
C GLY A 207 10.28 2.42 -0.31
N ASN A 208 11.19 1.87 -1.12
CA ASN A 208 11.27 2.15 -2.55
C ASN A 208 10.64 1.07 -3.45
N GLU A 209 10.32 -0.11 -2.90
CA GLU A 209 9.86 -1.25 -3.69
C GLU A 209 8.61 -1.91 -3.09
N GLY A 210 7.85 -2.59 -3.94
CA GLY A 210 6.69 -3.41 -3.54
C GLY A 210 5.71 -2.68 -2.60
N ARG A 211 5.31 -3.37 -1.53
CA ARG A 211 4.38 -2.87 -0.50
C ARG A 211 4.90 -1.62 0.22
N GLU A 212 6.21 -1.51 0.41
CA GLU A 212 6.83 -0.40 1.12
C GLU A 212 6.73 0.89 0.32
N TYR A 213 6.82 0.78 -1.01
CA TYR A 213 6.59 1.91 -1.91
C TYR A 213 5.16 2.41 -1.86
N VAL A 214 4.18 1.53 -1.70
CA VAL A 214 2.76 1.92 -1.52
C VAL A 214 2.61 2.78 -0.26
N LEU A 215 3.21 2.38 0.87
CA LEU A 215 3.18 3.17 2.10
C LEU A 215 3.89 4.53 1.93
N ARG A 216 5.04 4.54 1.25
CA ARG A 216 5.74 5.80 0.93
C ARG A 216 4.86 6.73 0.09
N ARG A 217 4.11 6.21 -0.89
CA ARG A 217 3.19 7.00 -1.73
C ARG A 217 2.06 7.62 -0.91
N ILE A 218 1.42 6.82 -0.06
CA ILE A 218 0.33 7.26 0.84
C ILE A 218 0.86 8.38 1.75
N LEU A 219 2.02 8.19 2.37
CA LEU A 219 2.62 9.19 3.26
C LEU A 219 2.92 10.50 2.52
N ARG A 220 3.59 10.44 1.37
CA ARG A 220 3.94 11.63 0.58
C ARG A 220 2.69 12.38 0.10
N ARG A 221 1.63 11.66 -0.28
CA ARG A 221 0.33 12.26 -0.62
C ARG A 221 -0.27 13.00 0.58
N ALA A 222 -0.31 12.38 1.76
CA ALA A 222 -0.84 13.02 2.96
C ALA A 222 -0.05 14.29 3.34
N VAL A 223 1.28 14.22 3.30
CA VAL A 223 2.17 15.37 3.59
C VAL A 223 1.97 16.49 2.58
N ARG A 224 1.76 16.18 1.29
CA ARG A 224 1.45 17.17 0.25
C ARG A 224 0.12 17.87 0.52
N TYR A 225 -0.96 17.15 0.81
CA TYR A 225 -2.25 17.74 1.15
C TYR A 225 -2.18 18.59 2.42
N GLY A 226 -1.47 18.09 3.45
CA GLY A 226 -1.20 18.84 4.67
C GLY A 226 -0.48 20.15 4.41
N THR A 227 0.59 20.12 3.62
CA THR A 227 1.45 21.30 3.38
C THR A 227 0.82 22.29 2.40
N GLU A 228 0.36 21.82 1.23
CA GLU A 228 -0.15 22.71 0.17
C GLU A 228 -1.55 23.24 0.46
N VAL A 229 -2.45 22.39 0.99
CA VAL A 229 -3.86 22.76 1.18
C VAL A 229 -4.09 23.25 2.60
N LEU A 230 -3.72 22.46 3.60
CA LEU A 230 -3.96 22.79 5.01
C LEU A 230 -2.92 23.74 5.61
N LYS A 231 -1.84 24.07 4.89
CA LYS A 231 -0.74 24.94 5.35
C LYS A 231 -0.05 24.44 6.62
N ALA A 232 -0.02 23.12 6.79
CA ALA A 232 0.60 22.47 7.91
C ALA A 232 2.13 22.64 7.91
N LYS A 233 2.73 22.62 9.11
CA LYS A 233 4.18 22.63 9.30
C LYS A 233 4.71 21.21 9.42
N GLN A 234 6.00 21.01 9.15
CA GLN A 234 6.66 19.73 9.36
C GLN A 234 6.45 19.23 10.79
N GLY A 235 6.14 17.94 10.93
CA GLY A 235 5.85 17.27 12.21
C GLY A 235 4.36 17.24 12.54
N PHE A 236 3.51 17.91 11.76
CA PHE A 236 2.07 17.84 11.98
C PHE A 236 1.56 16.41 11.75
N PHE A 237 2.06 15.73 10.71
CA PHE A 237 1.47 14.47 10.26
C PHE A 237 1.82 13.34 11.22
N SER A 238 3.09 13.24 11.60
CA SER A 238 3.53 12.35 12.69
C SER A 238 2.84 12.67 14.03
N GLY A 239 2.52 13.94 14.29
CA GLY A 239 1.75 14.34 15.48
C GLY A 239 0.32 13.77 15.56
N LEU A 240 -0.28 13.40 14.42
CA LEU A 240 -1.63 12.83 14.38
C LEU A 240 -1.69 11.37 14.87
N VAL A 241 -0.55 10.66 14.93
CA VAL A 241 -0.48 9.25 15.38
C VAL A 241 -1.10 9.09 16.77
N LYS A 242 -0.79 10.01 17.69
CA LYS A 242 -1.32 9.99 19.05
C LYS A 242 -2.85 9.91 19.08
N VAL A 243 -3.52 10.69 18.23
CA VAL A 243 -4.99 10.74 18.18
C VAL A 243 -5.55 9.44 17.58
N VAL A 244 -4.87 8.84 16.60
CA VAL A 244 -5.25 7.53 16.08
C VAL A 244 -5.16 6.46 17.18
N VAL A 245 -4.10 6.49 18.00
CA VAL A 245 -3.90 5.58 19.13
C VAL A 245 -4.97 5.78 20.22
N GLU A 246 -5.37 7.03 20.48
CA GLU A 246 -6.46 7.35 21.41
C GLU A 246 -7.82 6.80 20.94
N VAL A 247 -8.12 6.93 19.63
CA VAL A 247 -9.41 6.48 19.06
C VAL A 247 -9.49 4.95 18.90
N MET A 248 -8.39 4.30 18.50
CA MET A 248 -8.42 2.89 18.06
C MET A 248 -7.65 1.94 19.00
N GLY A 249 -6.78 2.46 19.87
CA GLY A 249 -5.82 1.65 20.63
C GLY A 249 -6.40 0.76 21.73
N ASP A 250 -7.68 0.93 22.09
CA ASP A 250 -8.37 -0.01 22.98
C ASP A 250 -8.70 -1.34 22.29
N VAL A 251 -9.07 -1.29 21.00
CA VAL A 251 -9.42 -2.46 20.20
C VAL A 251 -8.17 -3.08 19.56
N PHE A 252 -7.19 -2.24 19.22
CA PHE A 252 -5.94 -2.62 18.55
C PHE A 252 -4.73 -2.24 19.42
N PRO A 253 -4.39 -3.05 20.45
CA PRO A 253 -3.33 -2.74 21.41
C PRO A 253 -1.95 -2.54 20.78
N GLU A 254 -1.69 -3.16 19.62
CA GLU A 254 -0.47 -3.01 18.83
C GLU A 254 -0.19 -1.54 18.46
N LEU A 255 -1.22 -0.72 18.25
CA LEU A 255 -1.06 0.72 18.02
C LEU A 255 -0.44 1.43 19.22
N ARG A 256 -0.87 1.08 20.44
CA ARG A 256 -0.30 1.61 21.69
C ARG A 256 1.11 1.11 21.92
N GLN A 257 1.35 -0.17 21.67
CA GLN A 257 2.66 -0.80 21.85
C GLN A 257 3.72 -0.18 20.92
N HIS A 258 3.32 0.21 19.71
CA HIS A 258 4.22 0.71 18.68
C HIS A 258 4.11 2.21 18.41
N GLU A 259 3.37 2.99 19.22
CA GLU A 259 3.11 4.43 19.01
C GLU A 259 4.37 5.24 18.70
N VAL A 260 5.43 5.05 19.50
CA VAL A 260 6.71 5.76 19.34
C VAL A 260 7.39 5.37 18.03
N HIS A 261 7.37 4.08 17.67
CA HIS A 261 7.95 3.60 16.42
C HIS A 261 7.22 4.17 15.21
N ILE A 262 5.88 4.10 15.22
CA ILE A 262 5.01 4.65 14.17
C ILE A 262 5.30 6.14 13.97
N SER A 263 5.28 6.91 15.06
CA SER A 263 5.50 8.36 15.04
C SER A 263 6.87 8.71 14.45
N ASN A 264 7.93 8.02 14.87
CA ASN A 264 9.29 8.25 14.39
C ASN A 264 9.46 7.88 12.90
N THR A 265 8.92 6.74 12.48
CA THR A 265 8.98 6.29 11.08
C THR A 265 8.29 7.30 10.16
N ILE A 266 7.11 7.79 10.55
CA ILE A 266 6.40 8.82 9.79
C ILE A 266 7.18 10.14 9.79
N ALA A 267 7.72 10.57 10.93
CA ALA A 267 8.47 11.82 11.04
C ALA A 267 9.73 11.84 10.16
N ILE A 268 10.45 10.71 10.06
CA ILE A 268 11.65 10.59 9.22
C ILE A 268 11.29 10.74 7.74
N GLU A 269 10.27 10.04 7.26
CA GLU A 269 9.86 10.14 5.85
C GLU A 269 9.22 11.51 5.55
N GLU A 270 8.43 12.08 6.46
CA GLU A 270 7.86 13.43 6.38
C GLU A 270 8.97 14.48 6.23
N ALA A 271 10.00 14.43 7.08
CA ALA A 271 11.14 15.33 7.00
C ALA A 271 11.95 15.12 5.70
N SER A 272 12.11 13.86 5.29
CA SER A 272 12.84 13.53 4.06
C SER A 272 12.17 14.13 2.83
N PHE A 273 10.86 13.93 2.69
CA PHE A 273 10.06 14.45 1.58
C PHE A 273 9.86 15.97 1.66
N GLY A 274 9.71 16.53 2.86
CA GLY A 274 9.57 17.97 3.06
C GLY A 274 10.71 18.80 2.43
N ARG A 275 11.94 18.26 2.39
CA ARG A 275 13.10 18.90 1.74
C ARG A 275 12.92 19.07 0.23
N THR A 276 12.28 18.13 -0.44
CA THR A 276 12.11 18.15 -1.91
C THR A 276 10.72 18.62 -2.33
N LEU A 277 9.72 18.58 -1.44
CA LEU A 277 8.33 18.92 -1.73
C LEU A 277 8.17 20.32 -2.32
N VAL A 278 8.73 21.36 -1.69
CA VAL A 278 8.58 22.75 -2.15
C VAL A 278 9.15 22.93 -3.56
N HIS A 279 10.38 22.48 -3.78
CA HIS A 279 11.04 22.58 -5.07
C HIS A 279 10.35 21.71 -6.14
N GLY A 280 9.83 20.54 -5.77
CA GLY A 280 9.09 19.66 -6.67
C GLY A 280 7.76 20.28 -7.11
N ILE A 281 7.05 20.94 -6.20
CA ILE A 281 5.84 21.71 -6.52
C ILE A 281 6.15 22.85 -7.49
N GLU A 282 7.23 23.60 -7.27
CA GLU A 282 7.64 24.68 -8.17
C GLU A 282 8.02 24.15 -9.56
N LYS A 283 8.76 23.04 -9.62
CA LYS A 283 9.10 22.36 -10.88
C LYS A 283 7.85 21.87 -11.60
N PHE A 284 6.89 21.28 -10.89
CA PHE A 284 5.60 20.88 -11.45
C PHE A 284 4.83 22.08 -11.97
N LYS A 285 4.73 23.18 -11.20
CA LYS A 285 4.04 24.42 -11.60
C LYS A 285 4.59 24.97 -12.91
N LYS A 286 5.93 25.00 -13.05
CA LYS A 286 6.60 25.44 -14.26
C LYS A 286 6.31 24.49 -15.43
N ALA A 287 6.49 23.19 -15.24
CA ALA A 287 6.22 22.20 -16.28
C ALA A 287 4.75 22.26 -16.76
N ALA A 288 3.80 22.43 -15.84
CA ALA A 288 2.38 22.58 -16.15
C ALA A 288 2.05 23.87 -16.91
N GLN A 289 2.80 24.96 -16.69
CA GLN A 289 2.63 26.22 -17.44
C GLN A 289 3.18 26.11 -18.88
N ASP A 290 4.21 25.30 -19.07
CA ASP A 290 4.87 25.10 -20.36
C ASP A 290 4.12 24.07 -21.24
N VAL A 291 3.07 23.42 -20.74
CA VAL A 291 2.27 22.44 -21.49
C VAL A 291 1.55 23.11 -22.66
N GLN A 292 1.79 22.59 -23.87
CA GLN A 292 0.99 22.90 -25.05
C GLN A 292 -0.10 21.82 -25.20
N GLY A 293 -1.34 22.17 -24.85
CA GLY A 293 -2.48 21.24 -24.83
C GLY A 293 -2.87 20.85 -23.40
N ASN A 294 -3.25 19.59 -23.19
CA ASN A 294 -3.76 19.11 -21.89
C ASN A 294 -2.93 17.96 -21.30
N THR A 295 -1.70 17.72 -21.77
CA THR A 295 -0.90 16.58 -21.34
C THR A 295 0.49 16.99 -20.88
N LEU A 296 0.79 16.77 -19.60
CA LEU A 296 2.14 16.88 -19.03
C LEU A 296 3.03 15.78 -19.61
N SER A 297 4.23 16.15 -20.03
CA SER A 297 5.17 15.21 -20.64
C SER A 297 5.58 14.11 -19.65
N GLY A 298 5.74 12.89 -20.16
CA GLY A 298 6.24 11.77 -19.36
C GLY A 298 7.66 12.00 -18.82
N GLN A 299 8.46 12.79 -19.54
CA GLN A 299 9.80 13.20 -19.12
C GLN A 299 9.76 14.14 -17.91
N ASP A 300 8.85 15.11 -17.87
CA ASP A 300 8.70 16.00 -16.71
C ASP A 300 8.17 15.22 -15.50
N ALA A 301 7.22 14.31 -15.70
CA ALA A 301 6.76 13.39 -14.66
C ALA A 301 7.90 12.49 -14.14
N PHE A 302 8.78 12.02 -15.03
CA PHE A 302 9.96 11.24 -14.65
C PHE A 302 10.94 12.06 -13.82
N VAL A 303 11.21 13.33 -14.18
CA VAL A 303 12.07 14.22 -13.40
C VAL A 303 11.48 14.47 -12.00
N LEU A 304 10.16 14.67 -11.90
CA LEU A 304 9.48 14.82 -10.61
C LEU A 304 9.64 13.57 -9.74
N TRP A 305 9.55 12.38 -10.34
CA TRP A 305 9.75 11.11 -9.65
C TRP A 305 11.19 10.88 -9.22
N ASP A 306 12.14 10.96 -10.16
CA ASP A 306 13.55 10.63 -9.95
C ASP A 306 14.27 11.64 -9.05
N THR A 307 14.08 12.94 -9.32
CA THR A 307 14.84 14.00 -8.65
C THR A 307 14.14 14.50 -7.38
N TYR A 308 12.81 14.64 -7.41
CA TYR A 308 12.05 15.24 -6.30
C TYR A 308 11.31 14.21 -5.46
N GLY A 309 11.30 12.94 -5.89
CA GLY A 309 10.64 11.87 -5.17
C GLY A 309 9.12 11.92 -5.26
N PHE A 310 8.54 12.55 -6.29
CA PHE A 310 7.09 12.62 -6.44
C PHE A 310 6.58 11.32 -7.07
N PRO A 311 5.75 10.55 -6.37
CA PRO A 311 5.10 9.42 -7.01
C PRO A 311 4.34 9.82 -8.28
N LEU A 312 4.23 8.90 -9.25
CA LEU A 312 3.50 9.17 -10.49
C LEU A 312 2.04 9.54 -10.21
N ASP A 313 1.38 8.84 -9.28
CA ASP A 313 0.01 9.12 -8.86
C ASP A 313 -0.14 10.48 -8.19
N LEU A 314 0.85 10.92 -7.41
CA LEU A 314 0.86 12.28 -6.86
C LEU A 314 0.90 13.31 -7.99
N THR A 315 1.74 13.09 -8.99
CA THR A 315 1.87 13.96 -10.17
C THR A 315 0.58 13.96 -11.00
N GLN A 316 -0.07 12.80 -11.16
CA GLN A 316 -1.36 12.67 -11.85
C GLN A 316 -2.45 13.45 -11.14
N LEU A 317 -2.55 13.34 -9.81
CA LEU A 317 -3.52 14.11 -9.02
C LEU A 317 -3.29 15.62 -9.16
N MET A 318 -2.03 16.07 -9.08
CA MET A 318 -1.68 17.48 -9.26
C MET A 318 -2.01 17.99 -10.67
N ALA A 319 -1.88 17.14 -11.69
CA ALA A 319 -2.25 17.44 -13.07
C ALA A 319 -3.78 17.54 -13.20
N GLU A 320 -4.52 16.58 -12.64
CA GLU A 320 -5.99 16.52 -12.68
C GLU A 320 -6.62 17.76 -12.02
N GLU A 321 -6.09 18.22 -10.87
CA GLU A 321 -6.51 19.45 -10.20
C GLU A 321 -6.37 20.71 -11.09
N ARG A 322 -5.60 20.64 -12.17
CA ARG A 322 -5.41 21.70 -13.16
C ARG A 322 -6.06 21.40 -14.50
N GLY A 323 -6.83 20.33 -14.61
CA GLY A 323 -7.43 19.88 -15.87
C GLY A 323 -6.41 19.32 -16.88
N LEU A 324 -5.24 18.86 -16.40
CA LEU A 324 -4.18 18.23 -17.20
C LEU A 324 -4.17 16.72 -16.98
N ALA A 325 -3.78 15.97 -18.00
CA ALA A 325 -3.41 14.56 -17.93
C ALA A 325 -1.89 14.41 -17.88
N VAL A 326 -1.40 13.23 -17.50
CA VAL A 326 0.03 12.89 -17.55
C VAL A 326 0.26 11.81 -18.59
N ASP A 327 1.29 11.95 -19.43
CA ASP A 327 1.70 10.90 -20.36
C ASP A 327 2.39 9.74 -19.61
N ILE A 328 1.58 8.73 -19.24
CA ILE A 328 2.02 7.52 -18.55
C ILE A 328 2.98 6.69 -19.43
N ASN A 329 2.74 6.65 -20.74
CA ASN A 329 3.56 5.87 -21.66
C ASN A 329 4.96 6.49 -21.77
N GLY A 330 5.03 7.80 -21.94
CA GLY A 330 6.30 8.54 -21.93
C GLY A 330 7.06 8.39 -20.61
N PHE A 331 6.35 8.40 -19.47
CA PHE A 331 6.97 8.16 -18.15
C PHE A 331 7.60 6.76 -18.08
N ASN A 332 6.89 5.74 -18.53
CA ASN A 332 7.39 4.36 -18.53
C ASN A 332 8.58 4.18 -19.46
N ILE A 333 8.59 4.85 -20.62
CA ILE A 333 9.75 4.88 -21.52
C ILE A 333 10.97 5.50 -20.80
N ALA A 334 10.82 6.68 -20.21
CA ALA A 334 11.90 7.35 -19.48
C ALA A 334 12.41 6.53 -18.28
N LEU A 335 11.51 5.87 -17.55
CA LEU A 335 11.84 4.96 -16.45
C LEU A 335 12.66 3.76 -16.93
N ASN A 336 12.27 3.15 -18.04
CA ASN A 336 13.00 2.03 -18.63
C ASN A 336 14.37 2.46 -19.15
N GLU A 337 14.48 3.63 -19.79
CA GLU A 337 15.76 4.20 -20.22
C GLU A 337 16.69 4.48 -19.02
N ALA A 338 16.15 4.97 -17.90
CA ALA A 338 16.93 5.16 -16.68
C ALA A 338 17.40 3.82 -16.07
N ARG A 339 16.54 2.80 -16.07
CA ARG A 339 16.89 1.44 -15.63
C ARG A 339 17.99 0.83 -16.50
N GLU A 340 17.86 0.94 -17.83
CA GLU A 340 18.86 0.46 -18.77
C GLU A 340 20.19 1.22 -18.64
N ARG A 341 20.16 2.54 -18.43
CA ARG A 341 21.37 3.32 -18.11
C ARG A 341 22.03 2.84 -16.81
N SER A 342 21.26 2.57 -15.76
CA SER A 342 21.79 2.04 -14.50
C SER A 342 22.38 0.64 -14.65
N ARG A 343 21.74 -0.26 -15.40
CA ARG A 343 22.27 -1.60 -15.71
C ARG A 343 23.55 -1.52 -16.52
N ASN A 344 23.60 -0.64 -17.52
CA ASN A 344 24.80 -0.46 -18.34
C ASN A 344 25.95 0.22 -17.57
N ALA A 345 25.64 1.10 -16.60
CA ALA A 345 26.62 1.65 -15.68
C ALA A 345 27.15 0.58 -14.71
N GLN A 346 26.27 -0.27 -14.17
CA GLN A 346 26.65 -1.43 -13.35
C GLN A 346 27.49 -2.43 -14.14
N ASN A 347 27.16 -2.72 -15.40
CA ASN A 347 27.97 -3.60 -16.26
C ASN A 347 29.33 -2.99 -16.62
N LYS A 348 29.43 -1.66 -16.75
CA LYS A 348 30.72 -0.96 -16.90
C LYS A 348 31.52 -0.90 -15.61
N GLN A 349 30.87 -0.85 -14.45
CA GLN A 349 31.51 -0.91 -13.13
C GLN A 349 31.84 -2.33 -12.66
N ALA A 350 31.17 -3.36 -13.19
CA ALA A 350 31.50 -4.78 -12.98
C ALA A 350 32.85 -5.16 -13.63
N GLY A 351 33.39 -4.32 -14.51
CA GLY A 351 34.79 -4.38 -14.96
C GLY A 351 35.81 -3.77 -13.98
N ILE A 352 35.37 -3.31 -12.79
CA ILE A 352 36.19 -2.61 -11.77
C ILE A 352 36.01 -3.26 -10.38
N GLY A 353 35.49 -4.48 -10.31
CA GLY A 353 35.59 -5.33 -9.12
C GLY A 353 36.89 -6.15 -9.19
N ILE A 354 37.58 -6.34 -8.06
CA ILE A 354 38.78 -7.18 -8.02
C ILE A 354 38.34 -8.64 -8.15
N ILE A 355 38.23 -9.15 -9.38
CA ILE A 355 37.87 -10.54 -9.63
C ILE A 355 39.14 -11.39 -9.52
N MET A 356 39.14 -12.36 -8.60
CA MET A 356 40.17 -13.40 -8.58
C MET A 356 39.97 -14.34 -9.77
N ASP A 357 40.95 -14.39 -10.66
CA ASP A 357 40.99 -15.36 -11.74
C ASP A 357 41.40 -16.76 -11.22
N ALA A 358 41.35 -17.75 -12.13
CA ALA A 358 41.71 -19.14 -11.82
C ALA A 358 43.19 -19.29 -11.41
N ASP A 359 44.07 -18.41 -11.88
CA ASP A 359 45.50 -18.43 -11.58
C ASP A 359 45.77 -17.93 -10.15
N ALA A 360 45.09 -16.87 -9.72
CA ALA A 360 45.13 -16.36 -8.35
C ALA A 360 44.61 -17.38 -7.33
N THR A 361 43.54 -18.11 -7.68
CA THR A 361 42.98 -19.18 -6.84
C THR A 361 43.95 -20.36 -6.71
N THR A 362 44.64 -20.70 -7.80
CA THR A 362 45.68 -21.74 -7.82
C THR A 362 46.91 -21.34 -6.99
N ALA A 363 47.30 -20.05 -7.02
CA ALA A 363 48.39 -19.52 -6.21
C ALA A 363 48.09 -19.57 -4.71
N LEU A 364 46.85 -19.30 -4.28
CA LEU A 364 46.42 -19.45 -2.89
C LEU A 364 46.51 -20.90 -2.40
N ARG A 365 46.06 -21.87 -3.22
CA ARG A 365 46.16 -23.30 -2.91
C ARG A 365 47.62 -23.74 -2.75
N LYS A 366 48.53 -23.25 -3.60
CA LYS A 366 49.98 -23.52 -3.48
C LYS A 366 50.60 -22.90 -2.21
N LYS A 367 50.05 -21.77 -1.73
CA LYS A 367 50.44 -21.14 -0.45
C LYS A 367 49.81 -21.81 0.78
N GLY A 368 48.99 -22.85 0.61
CA GLY A 368 48.35 -23.58 1.71
C GLY A 368 47.13 -22.85 2.32
N VAL A 369 46.59 -21.83 1.65
CA VAL A 369 45.38 -21.14 2.11
C VAL A 369 44.17 -22.01 1.76
N VAL A 370 43.42 -22.41 2.79
CA VAL A 370 42.19 -23.20 2.66
C VAL A 370 40.99 -22.31 2.34
N THR A 371 39.92 -22.92 1.83
CA THR A 371 38.66 -22.23 1.56
C THR A 371 38.11 -21.57 2.83
N THR A 372 37.67 -20.32 2.72
CA THR A 372 37.06 -19.56 3.82
C THR A 372 35.86 -20.30 4.40
N ASN A 373 35.83 -20.45 5.73
CA ASN A 373 34.70 -21.07 6.43
C ASN A 373 33.51 -20.10 6.52
N ASP A 374 32.42 -20.42 5.84
CA ASP A 374 31.22 -19.59 5.74
C ASP A 374 30.07 -20.02 6.67
N THR A 375 30.30 -20.97 7.58
CA THR A 375 29.27 -21.48 8.49
C THR A 375 28.72 -20.37 9.41
N PHE A 376 29.53 -19.36 9.72
CA PHE A 376 29.18 -18.24 10.61
C PHE A 376 28.16 -17.27 10.01
N LYS A 377 27.81 -17.39 8.73
CA LYS A 377 26.75 -16.58 8.10
C LYS A 377 25.35 -16.86 8.64
N TYR A 378 25.17 -17.95 9.38
CA TYR A 378 23.90 -18.34 9.99
C TYR A 378 23.79 -17.99 11.48
N THR A 379 24.83 -17.37 12.06
CA THR A 379 24.85 -16.98 13.47
C THR A 379 24.48 -15.50 13.59
N TRP A 380 23.32 -15.22 14.19
CA TRP A 380 22.80 -13.86 14.36
C TRP A 380 23.11 -13.28 15.75
N PHE A 381 23.25 -11.96 15.83
CA PHE A 381 23.40 -11.18 17.07
C PHE A 381 24.62 -11.52 17.93
N GLN A 382 25.71 -11.96 17.30
CA GLN A 382 27.01 -12.18 17.94
C GLN A 382 28.12 -11.56 17.09
N ASP A 383 29.11 -10.96 17.75
CA ASP A 383 30.31 -10.46 17.07
C ASP A 383 31.16 -11.64 16.58
N HIS A 384 31.68 -11.53 15.35
CA HIS A 384 32.50 -12.56 14.70
C HIS A 384 33.89 -12.02 14.37
N GLU A 385 34.90 -12.55 15.05
CA GLU A 385 36.30 -12.24 14.76
C GLU A 385 36.87 -13.22 13.74
N SER A 386 37.65 -12.73 12.77
CA SER A 386 38.35 -13.56 11.79
C SER A 386 39.74 -13.02 11.49
N GLU A 387 40.64 -13.93 11.12
CA GLU A 387 41.99 -13.59 10.63
C GLU A 387 41.99 -13.31 9.13
N ILE A 388 42.81 -12.34 8.69
CA ILE A 388 43.11 -12.08 7.28
C ILE A 388 44.20 -13.04 6.83
N LYS A 389 43.90 -13.94 5.90
CA LYS A 389 44.85 -14.93 5.36
C LYS A 389 45.63 -14.41 4.14
N ALA A 390 45.06 -13.48 3.38
CA ALA A 390 45.75 -12.85 2.25
C ALA A 390 45.11 -11.52 1.84
N ILE A 391 45.91 -10.66 1.19
CA ILE A 391 45.48 -9.39 0.60
C ILE A 391 45.82 -9.44 -0.89
N TYR A 392 44.87 -9.12 -1.75
CA TYR A 392 44.98 -9.22 -3.21
C TYR A 392 44.57 -7.90 -3.88
N GLY A 393 45.43 -7.29 -4.69
CA GLY A 393 45.09 -6.03 -5.38
C GLY A 393 44.74 -6.17 -6.86
N GLY A 394 44.28 -7.35 -7.29
CA GLY A 394 43.78 -7.58 -8.65
C GLY A 394 44.77 -8.19 -9.64
N ASN A 395 46.07 -8.04 -9.40
CA ASN A 395 47.11 -8.73 -10.19
C ASN A 395 48.08 -9.54 -9.31
N GLU A 396 48.35 -9.09 -8.08
CA GLU A 396 49.32 -9.73 -7.17
C GLU A 396 48.84 -9.71 -5.71
N PHE A 397 49.53 -10.52 -4.88
CA PHE A 397 49.28 -10.61 -3.43
C PHE A 397 50.26 -9.73 -2.66
N PHE A 398 49.74 -9.00 -1.67
CA PHE A 398 50.52 -8.10 -0.82
C PHE A 398 50.67 -8.64 0.61
N GLU A 399 51.78 -8.30 1.27
CA GLU A 399 51.97 -8.57 2.71
C GLU A 399 51.30 -7.53 3.61
N SER A 400 51.14 -6.29 3.11
CA SER A 400 50.39 -5.22 3.78
C SER A 400 49.89 -4.22 2.75
N ALA A 401 48.81 -3.50 3.08
CA ALA A 401 48.26 -2.43 2.25
C ALA A 401 48.16 -1.14 3.08
N SER A 402 48.51 0.01 2.47
CA SER A 402 48.39 1.33 3.09
C SER A 402 47.98 2.38 2.05
N GLY A 403 47.18 3.38 2.47
CA GLY A 403 46.62 4.42 1.59
C GLY A 403 45.26 4.06 0.97
N ASP A 404 44.76 4.91 0.05
CA ASP A 404 43.45 4.77 -0.63
C ASP A 404 43.48 3.75 -1.80
N VAL A 405 44.13 2.60 -1.61
CA VAL A 405 44.21 1.54 -2.61
C VAL A 405 43.11 0.51 -2.38
N ARG A 406 42.32 0.18 -3.40
CA ARG A 406 41.36 -0.93 -3.32
C ARG A 406 42.09 -2.26 -3.29
N VAL A 407 41.76 -3.06 -2.30
CA VAL A 407 42.27 -4.42 -2.16
C VAL A 407 41.12 -5.37 -1.85
N GLY A 408 41.22 -6.58 -2.37
CA GLY A 408 40.47 -7.73 -1.92
C GLY A 408 41.15 -8.35 -0.72
N ILE A 409 40.37 -8.72 0.31
CA ILE A 409 40.91 -9.50 1.44
C ILE A 409 40.29 -10.89 1.47
N ILE A 410 41.12 -11.86 1.82
CA ILE A 410 40.75 -13.26 1.99
C ILE A 410 40.79 -13.56 3.48
N LEU A 411 39.66 -14.01 4.03
CA LEU A 411 39.49 -14.29 5.45
C LEU A 411 39.52 -15.79 5.74
N GLU A 412 39.89 -16.15 6.97
CA GLU A 412 39.77 -17.52 7.48
C GLU A 412 38.30 -17.96 7.61
N SER A 413 37.46 -17.07 8.13
CA SER A 413 36.03 -17.31 8.32
C SER A 413 35.22 -16.05 8.05
N THR A 414 33.93 -16.22 7.76
CA THR A 414 33.08 -15.10 7.35
C THR A 414 31.64 -15.28 7.78
N SER A 415 31.05 -14.20 8.28
CA SER A 415 29.60 -14.09 8.52
C SER A 415 28.85 -13.53 7.31
N PHE A 416 29.55 -13.34 6.19
CA PHE A 416 29.02 -12.67 5.02
C PHE A 416 28.60 -13.65 3.91
N TYR A 417 27.52 -13.35 3.21
CA TYR A 417 27.11 -14.08 2.01
C TYR A 417 28.03 -13.79 0.82
N ALA A 418 28.21 -14.78 -0.05
CA ALA A 418 28.84 -14.61 -1.35
C ALA A 418 27.96 -13.74 -2.25
N GLU A 419 28.57 -12.81 -3.00
CA GLU A 419 27.83 -11.99 -3.96
C GLU A 419 27.48 -12.81 -5.20
N GLN A 420 26.33 -13.48 -5.16
CA GLN A 420 25.61 -13.91 -6.34
C GLN A 420 24.15 -13.50 -6.19
N GLY A 421 23.65 -12.64 -7.09
CA GLY A 421 22.21 -12.38 -7.20
C GLY A 421 21.65 -11.16 -6.45
N GLY A 422 22.39 -10.05 -6.36
CA GLY A 422 21.79 -8.73 -6.10
C GLY A 422 21.58 -8.31 -4.63
N GLN A 423 22.15 -9.03 -3.66
CA GLN A 423 22.24 -8.54 -2.28
C GLN A 423 23.57 -7.82 -2.04
N VAL A 424 23.51 -6.51 -1.76
CA VAL A 424 24.66 -5.67 -1.39
C VAL A 424 24.69 -5.51 0.13
N LYS A 425 25.89 -5.61 0.73
CA LYS A 425 26.10 -5.43 2.18
C LYS A 425 26.24 -3.95 2.55
N PRO A 426 25.68 -3.50 3.69
CA PRO A 426 26.10 -2.26 4.32
C PRO A 426 27.28 -2.52 5.27
N CYS A 427 28.48 -2.07 4.90
CA CYS A 427 29.54 -1.78 5.88
C CYS A 427 30.07 -0.37 5.58
N PRO A 428 29.75 0.64 6.41
CA PRO A 428 30.04 2.04 6.08
C PRO A 428 31.50 2.49 6.29
N VAL A 429 32.43 1.62 6.70
CA VAL A 429 33.69 2.08 7.32
C VAL A 429 34.98 1.75 6.55
N CYS A 430 34.98 0.88 5.52
CA CYS A 430 36.17 0.69 4.69
C CYS A 430 35.80 0.30 3.25
N HIS A 431 36.52 0.82 2.24
CA HIS A 431 36.45 0.34 0.85
C HIS A 431 37.15 -1.02 0.71
N ILE A 432 36.58 -2.07 1.32
CA ILE A 432 37.12 -3.43 1.31
C ILE A 432 36.17 -4.32 0.53
N GLU A 433 36.65 -4.93 -0.55
CA GLU A 433 35.96 -6.03 -1.23
C GLU A 433 36.38 -7.36 -0.58
N LEU A 434 35.39 -8.16 -0.16
CA LEU A 434 35.63 -9.49 0.40
C LEU A 434 35.62 -10.51 -0.74
N LEU A 435 36.75 -11.16 -0.99
CA LEU A 435 36.89 -12.15 -2.06
C LEU A 435 36.79 -13.56 -1.48
N PHE A 436 35.85 -14.34 -1.99
CA PHE A 436 35.66 -15.73 -1.60
C PHE A 436 36.33 -16.63 -2.63
N GLY A 437 37.24 -17.50 -2.18
CA GLY A 437 37.81 -18.53 -3.04
C GLY A 437 36.74 -19.56 -3.38
N ASN A 438 36.25 -19.56 -4.63
CA ASN A 438 35.35 -20.61 -5.10
C ASN A 438 36.11 -21.94 -5.22
N GLY A 439 35.45 -23.03 -4.82
CA GLY A 439 35.96 -24.41 -4.91
C GLY A 439 36.19 -24.87 -6.35
#